data_AF-A0A2V9SD28-F1
#
_entry.id   AF-A0A2V9SD28-F1
#
_cell.length_a   1.000
_cell.length_b   1.000
_cell.length_c   1.000
_cell.angle_alpha   90.00
_cell.angle_beta   90.00
_cell.angle_gamma   90.00
#
_symmetry.space_group_name_H-M   'P 1'
#
loop_
_entity.id
_entity.type
_entity.pdbx_description
1 polymer ?
#
loop_
_entity_poly.entity_id
_entity_poly.type
_entity_poly.pdbx_seq_one_letter_code
_entity_poly.pdbx_strand_id
1 'polypeptide(L)'
;MNPETLVRTVEDFLVGARNAVVMEDGAVAFDLAQSKYSISGERNKCVLHLWSSERDVVRRVIEAEMKNEVLRLEVQRLGQAHPSKLEICRERERRTPTAKRAARLPYARVLQRVLEKNLLPSTHADFYDRASLPLPCWA
;
A
#
# COMPACT_ATOMS: atom_id res chain seq x y z
N MET A 1 28.36 -4.58 5.16
CA MET A 1 28.22 -3.20 5.67
C MET A 1 28.26 -3.25 7.20
N ASN A 2 28.82 -2.25 7.89
CA ASN A 2 28.79 -2.19 9.36
C ASN A 2 27.36 -1.78 9.81
N PRO A 3 26.77 -2.41 10.84
CA PRO A 3 25.49 -2.03 11.44
C PRO A 3 25.35 -0.53 11.78
N GLU A 4 26.42 0.14 12.24
CA GLU A 4 26.36 1.59 12.49
C GLU A 4 26.15 2.40 11.21
N THR A 5 26.77 1.96 10.11
CA THR A 5 26.58 2.57 8.79
C THR A 5 25.17 2.33 8.27
N LEU A 6 24.59 1.15 8.53
CA LEU A 6 23.19 0.85 8.19
C LEU A 6 22.24 1.78 8.95
N VAL A 7 22.41 1.91 10.27
CA VAL A 7 21.58 2.79 11.11
C VAL A 7 21.60 4.20 10.55
N ARG A 8 22.80 4.78 10.33
CA ARG A 8 22.93 6.13 9.76
C ARG A 8 22.29 6.26 8.39
N THR A 9 22.51 5.31 7.50
CA THR A 9 21.95 5.34 6.13
C THR A 9 20.42 5.37 6.16
N VAL A 10 19.81 4.55 7.02
CA VAL A 10 18.35 4.49 7.15
C VAL A 10 17.82 5.75 7.83
N GLU A 11 18.47 6.23 8.89
CA GLU A 11 18.10 7.47 9.59
C GLU A 11 18.16 8.69 8.65
N ASP A 12 19.28 8.89 7.97
CA ASP A 12 19.50 10.01 7.04
C ASP A 12 18.44 10.03 5.94
N PHE A 13 18.06 8.85 5.43
CA PHE A 13 17.00 8.75 4.43
C PHE A 13 15.63 9.15 5.01
N LEU A 14 15.29 8.70 6.22
CA LEU A 14 13.99 8.93 6.84
C LEU A 14 13.79 10.36 7.33
N VAL A 15 14.86 11.08 7.71
CA VAL A 15 14.78 12.50 8.09
C VAL A 15 14.13 13.34 6.98
N GLY A 16 14.44 13.04 5.72
CA GLY A 16 13.89 13.73 4.55
C GLY A 16 12.56 13.17 4.04
N ALA A 17 12.03 12.09 4.63
CA ALA A 17 10.98 11.27 4.03
C ALA A 17 9.71 11.18 4.90
N ARG A 18 9.18 12.33 5.35
CA ARG A 18 8.01 12.38 6.27
C ARG A 18 6.74 11.70 5.74
N ASN A 19 6.55 11.70 4.42
CA ASN A 19 5.37 11.09 3.76
C ASN A 19 5.74 9.81 3.01
N ALA A 20 6.83 9.15 3.43
CA ALA A 20 7.28 7.94 2.75
C ALA A 20 6.28 6.79 2.90
N VAL A 21 6.28 5.92 1.90
CA VAL A 21 5.51 4.68 1.91
C VAL A 21 6.48 3.52 2.01
N VAL A 22 6.26 2.69 3.02
CA VAL A 22 6.96 1.43 3.21
C VAL A 22 6.19 0.36 2.47
N MET A 23 6.86 -0.30 1.53
CA MET A 23 6.33 -1.44 0.80
C MET A 23 7.09 -2.70 1.18
N GLU A 24 6.37 -3.80 1.27
CA GLU A 24 6.94 -5.11 1.53
C GLU A 24 6.28 -6.14 0.61
N ASP A 25 7.10 -6.96 -0.05
CA ASP A 25 6.65 -7.91 -1.08
C ASP A 25 5.76 -7.28 -2.17
N GLY A 26 5.99 -6.00 -2.48
CA GLY A 26 5.23 -5.24 -3.48
C GLY A 26 3.88 -4.69 -2.99
N ALA A 27 3.50 -4.93 -1.74
CA ALA A 27 2.32 -4.35 -1.11
C ALA A 27 2.69 -3.20 -0.17
N VAL A 28 1.79 -2.22 0.01
CA VAL A 28 1.99 -1.17 1.00
C VAL A 28 1.84 -1.76 2.40
N ALA A 29 2.90 -1.69 3.20
CA ALA A 29 2.91 -2.14 4.58
C ALA A 29 2.61 -1.00 5.56
N PHE A 30 3.21 0.19 5.35
CA PHE A 30 3.00 1.37 6.17
C PHE A 30 2.99 2.65 5.33
N ASP A 31 2.14 3.60 5.73
CA ASP A 31 2.21 5.01 5.32
C ASP A 31 2.83 5.81 6.47
N LEU A 32 4.03 6.36 6.28
CA LEU A 32 4.75 7.07 7.34
C LEU A 32 4.11 8.43 7.69
N ALA A 33 3.16 8.92 6.88
CA ALA A 33 2.35 10.08 7.30
C ALA A 33 1.42 9.75 8.47
N GLN A 34 1.08 8.46 8.68
CA GLN A 34 0.17 7.97 9.72
C GLN A 34 0.81 6.95 10.66
N SER A 35 2.08 6.63 10.45
CA SER A 35 2.82 5.62 11.20
C SER A 35 4.06 6.24 11.83
N LYS A 36 4.58 5.58 12.85
CA LYS A 36 5.82 5.95 13.53
C LYS A 36 6.88 4.91 13.25
N TYR A 37 8.13 5.31 13.43
CA TYR A 37 9.26 4.44 13.28
C TYR A 37 10.31 4.69 14.37
N SER A 38 11.14 3.69 14.61
CA SER A 38 12.33 3.78 15.44
C SER A 38 13.41 2.92 14.82
N ILE A 39 14.65 3.39 14.86
CA ILE A 39 15.83 2.66 14.40
C ILE A 39 16.76 2.50 15.59
N SER A 40 17.30 1.31 15.77
CA SER A 40 18.30 1.06 16.80
C SER A 40 19.45 0.22 16.26
N GLY A 41 20.66 0.58 16.67
CA GLY A 41 21.85 -0.24 16.54
C GLY A 41 22.06 -1.05 17.81
N GLU A 42 21.55 -2.28 17.87
CA GLU A 42 21.70 -3.14 19.06
C GLU A 42 22.66 -4.30 18.75
N ARG A 43 23.72 -4.46 19.55
CA ARG A 43 24.64 -5.62 19.51
C ARG A 43 25.05 -6.04 18.09
N ASN A 44 25.54 -5.09 17.29
CA ASN A 44 25.91 -5.26 15.88
C ASN A 44 24.75 -5.57 14.91
N LYS A 45 23.52 -5.17 15.22
CA LYS A 45 22.37 -5.30 14.33
C LYS A 45 21.67 -3.96 14.17
N CYS A 46 21.26 -3.65 12.95
CA CYS A 46 20.34 -2.55 12.68
C CYS A 46 18.91 -3.09 12.76
N VAL A 47 18.12 -2.57 13.69
CA VAL A 47 16.72 -2.96 13.89
C VAL A 47 15.83 -1.79 13.51
N LEU A 48 14.86 -2.04 12.63
CA LEU A 48 13.83 -1.13 12.21
C LEU A 48 12.50 -1.55 12.83
N HIS A 49 11.92 -0.67 13.65
CA HIS A 49 10.60 -0.83 14.22
C HIS A 49 9.65 0.15 13.54
N LEU A 50 8.50 -0.36 13.07
CA LEU A 50 7.44 0.39 12.42
C LEU A 50 6.12 0.08 13.12
N TRP A 51 5.37 1.10 13.50
CA TRP A 51 4.07 0.90 14.12
C TRP A 51 3.06 1.97 13.73
N SER A 52 1.80 1.56 13.68
CA SER A 52 0.62 2.40 13.50
C SER A 52 -0.44 2.00 14.52
N SER A 53 -1.63 2.61 14.46
CA SER A 53 -2.77 2.16 15.26
C SER A 53 -3.25 0.76 14.91
N GLU A 54 -2.92 0.24 13.72
CA GLU A 54 -3.43 -1.04 13.22
C GLU A 54 -2.43 -2.18 13.38
N ARG A 55 -1.11 -1.90 13.27
CA ARG A 55 -0.08 -2.93 13.17
C ARG A 55 1.24 -2.47 13.79
N ASP A 56 1.99 -3.44 14.30
CA ASP A 56 3.34 -3.27 14.81
C ASP A 56 4.25 -4.32 14.17
N VAL A 57 5.41 -3.89 13.65
CA VAL A 57 6.38 -4.76 12.98
C VAL A 57 7.81 -4.36 13.34
N VAL A 58 8.61 -5.35 13.74
CA VAL A 58 10.06 -5.20 13.97
C VAL A 58 10.84 -6.04 12.96
N ARG A 59 11.84 -5.43 12.31
CA ARG A 59 12.69 -6.05 11.27
C ARG A 59 14.17 -5.81 11.52
N ARG A 60 14.99 -6.83 11.25
CA ARG A 60 16.44 -6.67 11.23
C ARG A 60 16.87 -6.31 9.82
N VAL A 61 17.50 -5.15 9.66
CA VAL A 61 18.11 -4.72 8.39
C VAL A 61 19.45 -5.43 8.22
N ILE A 62 19.61 -6.14 7.12
CA ILE A 62 20.82 -6.88 6.73
C ILE A 62 21.66 -6.03 5.77
N GLU A 63 20.99 -5.40 4.80
CA GLU A 63 21.60 -4.57 3.78
C GLU A 63 20.69 -3.39 3.43
N ALA A 64 21.31 -2.28 3.01
CA ALA A 64 20.62 -1.08 2.55
C ALA A 64 21.26 -0.57 1.25
N GLU A 65 20.44 -0.37 0.23
CA GLU A 65 20.83 0.18 -1.06
C GLU A 65 19.92 1.37 -1.40
N MET A 66 20.50 2.52 -1.74
CA MET A 66 19.74 3.67 -2.23
C MET A 66 19.74 3.68 -3.77
N LYS A 67 18.54 3.65 -4.37
CA LYS A 67 18.37 3.67 -5.82
C LYS A 67 17.19 4.54 -6.21
N ASN A 68 17.41 5.56 -7.03
CA ASN A 68 16.34 6.42 -7.58
C ASN A 68 15.35 6.95 -6.52
N GLU A 69 15.85 7.56 -5.44
CA GLU A 69 15.03 8.07 -4.31
C GLU A 69 14.25 7.00 -3.53
N VAL A 70 14.62 5.73 -3.71
CA VAL A 70 14.08 4.59 -2.97
C VAL A 70 15.19 3.97 -2.14
N LEU A 71 14.92 3.80 -0.85
CA LEU A 71 15.76 3.00 0.02
C LEU A 71 15.27 1.54 -0.01
N ARG A 72 16.09 0.65 -0.55
CA ARG A 72 15.85 -0.79 -0.61
C ARG A 72 16.58 -1.45 0.54
N LEU A 73 15.86 -2.21 1.33
CA LEU A 73 16.38 -2.93 2.47
C LEU A 73 16.19 -4.43 2.25
N GLU A 74 17.26 -5.19 2.49
CA GLU A 74 17.10 -6.61 2.78
C GLU A 74 16.85 -6.75 4.28
N VAL A 75 15.71 -7.33 4.64
CA VAL A 75 15.28 -7.42 6.04
C VAL A 75 14.96 -8.86 6.44
N GLN A 76 15.40 -9.25 7.64
CA GLN A 76 14.98 -10.50 8.26
C GLN A 76 13.71 -10.24 9.10
N ARG A 77 12.67 -11.03 8.86
CA ARG A 77 11.52 -11.09 9.77
C ARG A 77 11.83 -12.01 10.95
N LEU A 78 11.23 -11.76 12.09
CA LEU A 78 11.30 -12.68 13.21
C LEU A 78 10.63 -14.01 12.83
N GLY A 79 11.31 -15.13 13.08
CA GLY A 79 10.81 -16.48 12.74
C GLY A 79 10.90 -16.88 11.27
N GLN A 80 11.39 -16.01 10.38
CA GLN A 80 11.62 -16.33 8.96
C GLN A 80 13.11 -16.63 8.73
N ALA A 81 13.41 -17.76 8.08
CA ALA A 81 14.78 -18.15 7.77
C ALA A 81 15.40 -17.31 6.65
N HIS A 82 14.58 -16.87 5.69
CA HIS A 82 15.04 -16.14 4.51
C HIS A 82 14.79 -14.63 4.66
N PRO A 83 15.75 -13.79 4.24
CA PRO A 83 15.53 -12.35 4.09
C PRO A 83 14.41 -12.05 3.09
N SER A 84 13.67 -10.97 3.36
CA SER A 84 12.64 -10.40 2.49
C SER A 84 13.02 -8.99 2.07
N LYS A 85 12.44 -8.51 0.97
CA LYS A 85 12.69 -7.16 0.45
C LYS A 85 11.69 -6.16 1.02
N LEU A 86 12.21 -5.06 1.55
CA LEU A 86 11.41 -3.94 2.03
C LEU A 86 11.90 -2.68 1.32
N GLU A 87 10.99 -1.90 0.76
CA GLU A 87 11.31 -0.65 0.07
C GLU A 87 10.66 0.53 0.78
N ILE A 88 11.44 1.60 1.00
CA ILE A 88 10.93 2.87 1.50
C ILE A 88 10.99 3.88 0.37
N CYS A 89 9.82 4.32 -0.10
CA CYS A 89 9.67 5.32 -1.16
C CYS A 89 9.45 6.68 -0.51
N ARG A 90 10.18 7.73 -0.91
CA ARG A 90 9.90 9.09 -0.40
C ARG A 90 8.50 9.60 -0.74
N GLU A 91 7.97 9.20 -1.89
CA GLU A 91 6.63 9.56 -2.33
C GLU A 91 5.73 8.33 -2.49
N ARG A 92 4.46 8.49 -2.11
CA ARG A 92 3.41 7.48 -2.26
C ARG A 92 3.14 7.08 -3.71
N GLU A 93 3.41 7.97 -4.67
CA GLU A 93 3.14 7.74 -6.08
C GLU A 93 4.43 7.75 -6.88
N ARG A 94 4.98 6.57 -7.16
CA ARG A 94 6.18 6.43 -8.01
C ARG A 94 5.90 6.57 -9.50
N ARG A 95 4.63 6.50 -9.92
CA ARG A 95 4.27 6.61 -11.33
C ARG A 95 4.39 8.06 -11.76
N THR A 96 4.99 8.28 -12.93
CA THR A 96 4.93 9.58 -13.58
C THR A 96 3.46 10.02 -13.73
N PRO A 97 3.15 11.33 -13.72
CA PRO A 97 1.79 11.82 -13.91
C PRO A 97 1.09 11.21 -15.14
N THR A 98 1.85 10.98 -16.21
CA THR A 98 1.39 10.31 -17.44
C THR A 98 1.04 8.84 -17.21
N ALA A 99 1.92 8.07 -16.55
CA ALA A 99 1.64 6.66 -16.22
C ALA A 99 0.45 6.52 -15.27
N LYS A 100 0.29 7.45 -14.32
CA LYS A 100 -0.89 7.52 -13.45
C LYS A 100 -2.16 7.77 -14.24
N ARG A 101 -2.17 8.74 -15.15
CA ARG A 101 -3.32 9.01 -16.05
C ARG A 101 -3.64 7.81 -16.93
N ALA A 102 -2.63 7.17 -17.52
CA ALA A 102 -2.81 5.98 -18.34
C ALA A 102 -3.43 4.81 -17.55
N ALA A 103 -3.02 4.62 -16.30
CA ALA A 103 -3.55 3.56 -15.42
C ALA A 103 -4.99 3.82 -14.94
N ARG A 104 -5.49 5.07 -14.97
CA ARG A 104 -6.86 5.41 -14.52
C ARG A 104 -7.93 4.73 -15.35
N LEU A 105 -7.79 4.70 -16.67
CA LEU A 105 -8.83 4.18 -17.58
C LEU A 105 -9.05 2.66 -17.41
N PRO A 106 -8.01 1.80 -17.41
CA PRO A 106 -8.18 0.38 -17.10
C PRO A 106 -8.73 0.15 -15.69
N TYR A 107 -8.22 0.88 -14.70
CA TYR A 107 -8.69 0.75 -13.32
C TYR A 107 -10.18 1.11 -13.18
N ALA A 108 -10.63 2.22 -13.77
CA ALA A 108 -12.02 2.65 -13.72
C ALA A 108 -12.96 1.61 -14.32
N ARG A 109 -12.59 0.99 -15.44
CA ARG A 109 -13.37 -0.10 -16.06
C ARG A 109 -13.48 -1.33 -15.17
N VAL A 110 -12.39 -1.72 -14.54
CA VAL A 110 -12.39 -2.87 -13.61
C VAL A 110 -13.22 -2.55 -12.37
N LEU A 111 -13.01 -1.37 -11.79
CA LEU A 111 -13.75 -0.90 -10.63
C LEU A 111 -15.26 -0.86 -10.91
N GLN A 112 -15.67 -0.27 -12.04
CA GLN A 112 -17.07 -0.22 -12.45
C GLN A 112 -17.71 -1.61 -12.45
N ARG A 113 -17.08 -2.59 -13.11
CA ARG A 113 -17.60 -3.98 -13.15
C ARG A 113 -17.71 -4.60 -11.76
N VAL A 114 -16.74 -4.34 -10.89
CA VAL A 114 -16.75 -4.87 -9.52
C VAL A 114 -17.86 -4.22 -8.68
N LEU A 115 -18.06 -2.90 -8.81
CA LEU A 115 -19.14 -2.19 -8.12
C LEU A 115 -20.52 -2.68 -8.63
N GLU A 116 -20.70 -2.81 -9.94
CA GLU A 116 -21.93 -3.34 -10.53
C GLU A 116 -22.24 -4.77 -10.05
N LYS A 117 -21.21 -5.61 -9.92
CA LYS A 117 -21.36 -6.99 -9.47
C LYS A 117 -21.65 -7.14 -7.96
N ASN A 118 -21.05 -6.31 -7.12
CA ASN A 118 -21.05 -6.54 -5.66
C ASN A 118 -21.91 -5.56 -4.87
N LEU A 119 -22.23 -4.37 -5.42
CA LEU A 119 -22.88 -3.30 -4.66
C LEU A 119 -24.21 -2.84 -5.25
N LEU A 120 -24.48 -3.11 -6.53
CA LEU A 120 -25.83 -2.90 -7.06
C LEU A 120 -26.66 -4.15 -6.79
N PRO A 121 -27.80 -4.06 -6.08
CA PRO A 121 -28.77 -5.14 -6.12
C PRO A 121 -29.13 -5.33 -7.58
N SER A 122 -29.14 -6.57 -8.07
CA SER A 122 -29.69 -6.91 -9.37
C SER A 122 -31.07 -6.26 -9.46
N THR A 123 -31.17 -5.14 -10.18
CA THR A 123 -32.42 -4.42 -10.35
C THR A 123 -33.39 -5.40 -10.98
N HIS A 124 -34.40 -5.78 -10.20
CA HIS A 124 -35.53 -6.60 -10.60
C HIS A 124 -35.98 -6.20 -12.00
N ALA A 125 -35.82 -7.10 -12.96
CA ALA A 125 -36.38 -6.97 -14.29
C ALA A 125 -37.88 -7.35 -14.30
N ASP A 126 -38.65 -6.91 -13.30
CA ASP A 126 -40.08 -7.28 -13.16
C ASP A 126 -41.03 -6.08 -13.05
N PHE A 127 -40.59 -4.87 -13.41
CA PHE A 127 -41.44 -3.67 -13.27
C PHE A 127 -42.15 -3.19 -14.56
N TYR A 128 -42.08 -3.95 -15.66
CA TYR A 128 -42.81 -3.64 -16.90
C TYR A 128 -43.70 -4.80 -17.38
N ASP A 129 -44.61 -5.28 -16.52
CA ASP A 129 -45.77 -6.04 -16.98
C ASP A 129 -47.03 -5.69 -16.17
N ARG A 130 -47.56 -4.49 -16.40
CA ARG A 130 -48.92 -4.13 -15.94
C ARG A 130 -49.56 -3.00 -16.73
N ALA A 131 -49.33 -2.93 -18.04
CA ALA A 131 -50.04 -2.04 -18.95
C ALA A 131 -51.14 -2.75 -19.77
N SER A 132 -51.63 -3.90 -19.28
CA SER A 132 -52.73 -4.66 -19.89
C SER A 132 -53.84 -4.91 -18.87
N LEU A 133 -54.51 -3.85 -18.42
CA LEU A 133 -55.82 -3.98 -17.79
C LEU A 133 -56.80 -3.00 -18.47
N PRO A 134 -57.96 -3.48 -18.95
CA PRO A 134 -58.92 -2.65 -19.66
C PRO A 134 -59.59 -1.64 -18.71
N LEU A 135 -59.81 -0.43 -19.22
CA LEU A 135 -60.54 0.64 -18.52
C LEU A 135 -61.99 0.21 -18.24
N PRO A 136 -62.53 0.40 -17.02
CA PRO A 136 -63.94 0.17 -16.78
C PRO A 136 -64.76 1.35 -17.33
N CYS A 137 -65.66 1.04 -18.27
CA CYS A 137 -66.78 1.90 -18.62
C CYS A 137 -67.68 2.04 -17.38
N TRP A 138 -67.91 3.27 -16.92
CA TRP A 138 -69.05 3.57 -16.06
C TRP A 138 -69.86 4.69 -16.69
N ALA A 139 -71.17 4.46 -16.65
CA ALA A 139 -72.26 5.25 -17.19
C ALA A 139 -72.61 6.45 -16.29
#